data_AF-A0AA89CVZ3-F1
#
_entry.id   AF-A0AA89CVZ3-F1
#
_cell.length_a   1.000
_cell.length_b   1.000
_cell.length_c   1.000
_cell.angle_alpha   90.00
_cell.angle_beta   90.00
_cell.angle_gamma   90.00
#
_symmetry.space_group_name_H-M   'P 1'
#
loop_
_entity.id
_entity.type
_entity.pdbx_description
1 polymer ?
#
loop_
_entity_poly.entity_id
_entity_poly.type
_entity_poly.pdbx_seq_one_letter_code
_entity_poly.pdbx_strand_id
1 'polypeptide(L)'
;MNTVQSQGGTKAPRKVVVPFCCVTTIPGKFTVPGAQVIPPQQQPVPPVPPVVKPQISVAWNSCLNLRLQRQDISVTACNDQAPCGTIPACVTKISGCIQFIASTPVQGNNTSTLQPDGSPQPSSSSVCCKGCVCVDQCVGCQLLQCAQPCPGDLGNFTIEVKNESVCIKTCEPCSGSSAYPTSQMVKFTGNFVITYNPPKTPAPPIPSPCGD
;
A
#
# COMPACT_ATOMS: atom_id res chain seq x y z
N MET A 1 -18.01 17.80 35.20
CA MET A 1 -18.46 18.62 34.06
C MET A 1 -17.38 18.59 33.00
N ASN A 2 -17.51 17.73 31.99
CA ASN A 2 -16.70 17.79 30.78
C ASN A 2 -17.66 17.96 29.62
N THR A 3 -17.60 19.14 29.02
CA THR A 3 -18.37 19.55 27.85
C THR A 3 -17.96 18.65 26.68
N VAL A 4 -18.82 17.71 26.28
CA VAL A 4 -18.69 17.06 24.97
C VAL A 4 -19.08 18.13 23.94
N GLN A 5 -18.11 18.95 23.55
CA GLN A 5 -18.28 19.80 22.39
C GLN A 5 -18.55 18.87 21.21
N SER A 6 -19.74 19.02 20.63
CA SER A 6 -20.04 18.64 19.26
C SER A 6 -18.98 19.31 18.38
N GLN A 7 -17.89 18.60 18.12
CA GLN A 7 -16.91 19.05 17.17
C GLN A 7 -17.54 18.89 15.79
N GLY A 8 -18.06 20.00 15.27
CA GLY A 8 -17.94 20.33 13.86
C GLY A 8 -16.46 20.30 13.49
N GLY A 9 -15.90 19.10 13.40
CA GLY A 9 -14.50 18.85 13.13
C GLY A 9 -14.26 19.17 11.67
N THR A 10 -13.37 20.12 11.42
CA THR A 10 -12.68 20.25 10.14
C THR A 10 -12.21 18.84 9.77
N LYS A 11 -12.85 18.22 8.77
CA LYS A 11 -12.54 16.83 8.41
C LYS A 11 -11.11 16.84 7.85
N ALA A 12 -10.12 16.52 8.69
CA ALA A 12 -8.73 16.45 8.27
C ALA A 12 -8.54 15.24 7.33
N PRO A 13 -7.57 15.31 6.39
CA PRO A 13 -7.26 14.17 5.53
C PRO A 13 -6.90 12.94 6.36
N ARG A 14 -7.42 11.77 5.98
CA ARG A 14 -7.11 10.49 6.64
C ARG A 14 -6.20 9.65 5.76
N LYS A 15 -5.18 9.03 6.35
CA LYS A 15 -4.24 8.17 5.64
C LYS A 15 -4.50 6.70 5.98
N VAL A 16 -4.56 5.88 4.96
CA VAL A 16 -4.60 4.41 5.05
C VAL A 16 -3.31 3.88 4.43
N VAL A 17 -2.58 3.06 5.17
CA VAL A 17 -1.33 2.44 4.70
C VAL A 17 -1.60 0.97 4.42
N VAL A 18 -1.35 0.54 3.18
CA VAL A 18 -1.59 -0.83 2.73
C VAL A 18 -0.25 -1.43 2.29
N PRO A 19 0.33 -2.35 3.06
CA PRO A 19 1.59 -2.98 2.68
C PRO A 19 1.37 -3.89 1.48
N PHE A 20 2.34 -3.92 0.56
CA PHE A 20 2.40 -4.91 -0.49
C PHE A 20 3.70 -5.71 -0.40
N CYS A 21 3.61 -6.97 -0.81
CA CYS A 21 4.74 -7.87 -0.95
C CYS A 21 4.50 -8.72 -2.19
N CYS A 22 5.50 -8.88 -3.03
CA CYS A 22 5.43 -9.80 -4.14
C CYS A 22 6.81 -10.41 -4.41
N VAL A 23 6.82 -11.65 -4.88
CA VAL A 23 8.05 -12.44 -5.05
C VAL A 23 8.10 -12.99 -6.47
N THR A 24 9.30 -13.00 -7.03
CA THR A 24 9.59 -13.60 -8.33
C THR A 24 10.95 -14.28 -8.27
N THR A 25 11.29 -15.07 -9.29
CA THR A 25 12.54 -15.84 -9.34
C THR A 25 13.36 -15.42 -10.55
N ILE A 26 14.67 -15.25 -10.36
CA ILE A 26 15.63 -15.04 -11.45
C ILE A 26 16.66 -16.18 -11.46
N PRO A 27 17.28 -16.48 -12.62
CA PRO A 27 18.42 -17.38 -12.65
C PRO A 27 19.58 -16.81 -11.84
N GLY A 28 20.32 -17.65 -11.12
CA GLY A 28 21.38 -17.24 -10.19
C GLY A 28 22.58 -16.55 -10.82
N LYS A 29 22.68 -16.55 -12.16
CA LYS A 29 23.69 -15.80 -12.93
C LYS A 29 23.35 -14.31 -13.09
N PHE A 30 22.15 -13.89 -12.69
CA PHE A 30 21.74 -12.50 -12.70
C PHE A 30 21.92 -11.86 -11.32
N THR A 31 22.27 -10.57 -11.32
CA THR A 31 22.37 -9.74 -10.12
C THR A 31 21.39 -8.57 -10.21
N VAL A 32 20.83 -8.13 -9.09
CA VAL A 32 20.07 -6.86 -9.01
C VAL A 32 20.99 -5.82 -8.37
N PRO A 33 21.43 -4.80 -9.12
CA PRO A 33 22.25 -3.72 -8.57
C PRO A 33 21.55 -3.06 -7.37
N GLY A 34 22.26 -2.95 -6.24
CA GLY A 34 21.76 -2.29 -5.04
C GLY A 34 20.84 -3.11 -4.13
N ALA A 35 20.41 -4.31 -4.55
CA ALA A 35 19.55 -5.14 -3.70
C ALA A 35 20.31 -5.64 -2.45
N GLN A 36 19.61 -5.70 -1.32
CA GLN A 36 20.15 -6.35 -0.13
C GLN A 36 20.15 -7.86 -0.35
N VAL A 37 21.34 -8.46 -0.39
CA VAL A 37 21.53 -9.91 -0.51
C VAL A 37 21.56 -10.51 0.90
N ILE A 38 20.67 -11.46 1.18
CA ILE A 38 20.68 -12.24 2.42
C ILE A 38 21.28 -13.62 2.09
N PRO A 39 22.59 -13.84 2.34
CA PRO A 39 23.24 -15.12 2.04
C PRO A 39 22.73 -16.25 2.96
N PRO A 40 22.75 -17.52 2.49
CA PRO A 40 22.35 -18.67 3.31
C PRO A 40 23.29 -18.93 4.50
N GLN A 41 24.60 -18.63 4.39
CA GLN A 41 25.61 -18.71 5.46
C GLN A 41 26.79 -17.76 5.21
N GLN A 42 27.49 -17.38 6.28
CA GLN A 42 28.61 -16.42 6.33
C GLN A 42 29.79 -16.86 5.43
N GLN A 43 30.00 -16.19 4.31
CA GLN A 43 31.32 -16.10 3.67
C GLN A 43 31.85 -14.67 3.79
N PRO A 44 33.19 -14.49 3.93
CA PRO A 44 33.79 -13.17 4.06
C PRO A 44 33.55 -12.35 2.79
N VAL A 45 32.89 -11.20 2.92
CA VAL A 45 32.54 -10.32 1.80
C VAL A 45 33.74 -9.37 1.54
N PRO A 46 34.26 -9.24 0.31
CA PRO A 46 35.23 -8.22 -0.04
C PRO A 46 34.61 -6.81 0.11
N PRO A 47 35.40 -5.72 0.13
CA PRO A 47 34.89 -4.37 0.34
C PRO A 47 33.81 -4.03 -0.71
N VAL A 48 32.60 -3.75 -0.23
CA VAL A 48 31.43 -3.47 -1.08
C VAL A 48 31.56 -2.05 -1.64
N PRO A 49 31.49 -1.85 -2.98
CA PRO A 49 31.44 -0.52 -3.58
C PRO A 49 30.20 0.25 -3.09
N PRO A 50 30.16 1.60 -3.20
CA PRO A 50 29.08 2.41 -2.66
C PRO A 50 27.70 1.88 -3.09
N VAL A 51 26.83 1.69 -2.09
CA VAL A 51 25.49 1.12 -2.24
C VAL A 51 24.65 2.07 -3.09
N VAL A 52 24.61 1.82 -4.40
CA VAL A 52 23.60 2.42 -5.28
C VAL A 52 22.27 1.90 -4.79
N LYS A 53 21.38 2.79 -4.33
CA LYS A 53 20.03 2.39 -3.92
C LYS A 53 19.36 1.68 -5.10
N PRO A 54 18.78 0.49 -4.91
CA PRO A 54 18.20 -0.26 -6.02
C PRO A 54 17.08 0.58 -6.64
N GLN A 55 17.13 0.74 -7.96
CA GLN A 55 16.09 1.46 -8.71
C GLN A 55 14.88 0.56 -8.87
N ILE A 56 13.85 0.82 -8.06
CA ILE A 56 12.58 0.09 -8.10
C ILE A 56 11.57 0.98 -8.81
N SER A 57 10.84 0.38 -9.75
CA SER A 57 9.71 1.00 -10.43
C SER A 57 8.45 0.25 -10.08
N VAL A 58 7.46 0.94 -9.50
CA VAL A 58 6.14 0.38 -9.20
C VAL A 58 5.09 1.09 -10.03
N ALA A 59 4.52 0.36 -10.99
CA ALA A 59 3.33 0.78 -11.74
C ALA A 59 2.09 0.14 -11.11
N TRP A 60 0.97 0.87 -11.07
CA TRP A 60 -0.25 0.39 -10.46
C TRP A 60 -1.51 0.89 -11.15
N ASN A 61 -2.61 0.17 -10.96
CA ASN A 61 -3.96 0.55 -11.33
C ASN A 61 -4.90 0.21 -10.16
N SER A 62 -5.72 1.17 -9.73
CA SER A 62 -6.67 0.98 -8.63
C SER A 62 -8.10 0.83 -9.14
N CYS A 63 -8.76 -0.24 -8.71
CA CYS A 63 -10.23 -0.37 -8.78
C CYS A 63 -10.89 0.09 -7.47
N LEU A 64 -10.21 0.93 -6.69
CA LEU A 64 -10.71 1.46 -5.43
C LEU A 64 -11.84 2.45 -5.70
N ASN A 65 -12.87 2.40 -4.86
CA ASN A 65 -14.00 3.31 -4.91
C ASN A 65 -14.35 3.78 -3.50
N LEU A 66 -14.84 5.02 -3.40
CA LEU A 66 -15.54 5.47 -2.20
C LEU A 66 -16.94 4.88 -2.22
N ARG A 67 -17.30 4.21 -1.14
CA ARG A 67 -18.64 3.64 -0.93
C ARG A 67 -19.26 4.28 0.28
N LEU A 68 -20.55 4.58 0.16
CA LEU A 68 -21.36 5.06 1.26
C LEU A 68 -22.25 3.92 1.74
N GLN A 69 -22.21 3.64 3.03
CA GLN A 69 -23.06 2.64 3.64
C GLN A 69 -23.76 3.24 4.85
N ARG A 70 -25.09 3.22 4.84
CA ARG A 70 -25.87 3.51 6.05
C ARG A 70 -25.79 2.30 6.96
N GLN A 71 -25.36 2.50 8.19
CA GLN A 71 -25.20 1.45 9.20
C GLN A 71 -25.65 1.96 10.56
N ASP A 72 -26.24 1.09 11.36
CA ASP A 72 -26.56 1.39 12.74
C ASP A 72 -25.33 1.12 13.61
N ILE A 73 -24.84 2.17 14.28
CA ILE A 73 -23.68 2.08 15.16
C ILE A 73 -24.21 1.90 16.59
N SER A 74 -23.77 0.83 17.22
CA SER A 74 -24.06 0.60 18.65
C SER A 74 -23.23 1.55 19.49
N VAL A 75 -23.92 2.38 20.28
CA VAL A 75 -23.32 3.25 21.26
C VAL A 75 -23.52 2.61 22.63
N THR A 76 -22.42 2.22 23.25
CA THR A 76 -22.42 1.78 24.64
C THR A 76 -22.07 2.99 25.50
N ALA A 77 -22.96 3.35 26.41
CA ALA A 77 -22.68 4.37 27.40
C ALA A 77 -21.56 3.90 28.34
N CYS A 78 -20.63 4.79 28.67
CA CYS A 78 -19.58 4.49 29.65
C CYS A 78 -20.08 4.52 31.10
N ASN A 79 -21.35 4.89 31.32
CA ASN A 79 -22.01 4.95 32.62
C ASN A 79 -23.49 4.53 32.52
N ASP A 80 -24.02 3.95 33.60
CA ASP A 80 -25.40 3.42 33.66
C ASP A 80 -26.50 4.50 33.57
N GLN A 81 -26.10 5.78 33.46
CA GLN A 81 -27.00 6.94 33.38
C GLN A 81 -27.13 7.53 31.97
N ALA A 82 -26.35 7.07 30.98
CA ALA A 82 -26.52 7.51 29.60
C ALA A 82 -27.23 6.43 28.75
N PRO A 83 -28.11 6.83 27.82
CA PRO A 83 -28.85 5.88 27.00
C PRO A 83 -27.89 5.11 26.08
N CYS A 84 -27.79 3.80 26.29
CA CYS A 84 -27.24 2.87 25.31
C CYS A 84 -28.25 2.70 24.17
N GLY A 85 -27.77 2.57 22.93
CA GLY A 85 -28.66 2.37 21.80
C GLY A 85 -27.93 2.32 20.47
N THR A 86 -28.69 2.09 19.40
CA THR A 86 -28.19 2.14 18.03
C THR A 86 -28.51 3.48 17.41
N ILE A 87 -27.49 4.16 16.86
CA ILE A 87 -27.68 5.42 16.14
C ILE A 87 -27.38 5.17 14.65
N PRO A 88 -28.31 5.51 13.74
CA PRO A 88 -28.05 5.40 12.32
C PRO A 88 -26.92 6.37 11.93
N ALA A 89 -25.96 5.87 11.16
CA ALA A 89 -24.83 6.63 10.69
C ALA A 89 -24.55 6.35 9.22
N CYS A 90 -23.97 7.33 8.55
CA CYS A 90 -23.42 7.16 7.22
C CYS A 90 -21.91 6.92 7.34
N VAL A 91 -21.50 5.73 6.91
CA VAL A 91 -20.11 5.31 6.92
C VAL A 91 -19.56 5.40 5.50
N THR A 92 -18.52 6.21 5.33
CA THR A 92 -17.78 6.30 4.07
C THR A 92 -16.58 5.36 4.14
N LYS A 93 -16.48 4.46 3.16
CA LYS A 93 -15.43 3.45 3.06
C LYS A 93 -14.63 3.62 1.78
N ILE A 94 -13.33 3.37 1.84
CA ILE A 94 -12.52 3.09 0.65
C ILE A 94 -12.48 1.57 0.49
N SER A 95 -13.03 1.07 -0.62
CA SER A 95 -13.18 -0.36 -0.86
C SER A 95 -12.80 -0.75 -2.29
N GLY A 96 -12.09 -1.86 -2.45
CA GLY A 96 -11.69 -2.45 -3.73
C GLY A 96 -10.28 -3.03 -3.69
N CYS A 97 -9.61 -3.15 -4.84
CA CYS A 97 -8.23 -3.64 -4.90
C CYS A 97 -7.34 -2.78 -5.79
N ILE A 98 -6.04 -2.80 -5.51
CA ILE A 98 -4.96 -2.20 -6.29
C ILE A 98 -4.17 -3.32 -6.95
N GLN A 99 -4.13 -3.33 -8.28
CA GLN A 99 -3.25 -4.21 -9.05
C GLN A 99 -1.95 -3.46 -9.32
N PHE A 100 -0.81 -4.15 -9.18
CA PHE A 100 0.48 -3.52 -9.36
C PHE A 100 1.50 -4.42 -10.03
N ILE A 101 2.52 -3.79 -10.62
CA ILE A 101 3.71 -4.41 -11.17
C ILE A 101 4.90 -3.69 -10.53
N ALA A 102 5.72 -4.42 -9.78
CA ALA A 102 7.01 -3.96 -9.30
C ALA A 102 8.10 -4.51 -10.20
N SER A 103 9.08 -3.68 -10.57
CA SER A 103 10.22 -4.11 -11.38
C SER A 103 11.53 -3.46 -10.94
N THR A 104 12.62 -4.15 -11.21
CA THR A 104 13.99 -3.67 -10.99
C THR A 104 14.88 -4.17 -12.13
N PRO A 105 15.90 -3.40 -12.56
CA PRO A 105 16.86 -3.88 -13.55
C PRO A 105 17.67 -5.05 -12.98
N VAL A 106 18.03 -5.99 -13.85
CA VAL A 106 18.94 -7.10 -13.59
C VAL A 106 20.10 -7.06 -14.58
N GLN A 107 21.28 -7.43 -14.11
CA GLN A 107 22.48 -7.59 -14.93
C GLN A 107 22.84 -9.06 -15.02
N GLY A 108 22.91 -9.58 -16.25
CA GLY A 108 23.41 -10.92 -16.53
C GLY A 108 24.91 -10.90 -16.84
N ASN A 109 25.60 -11.99 -16.56
CA ASN A 109 27.02 -12.16 -16.90
C ASN A 109 27.27 -12.48 -18.39
N ASN A 110 26.31 -12.17 -19.27
CA ASN A 110 26.43 -12.42 -20.71
C ASN A 110 27.07 -11.20 -21.36
N THR A 111 28.40 -11.23 -21.48
CA THR A 111 29.17 -10.32 -22.35
C THR A 111 28.89 -10.65 -23.80
N SER A 112 27.79 -10.16 -24.38
CA SER A 112 27.44 -10.51 -25.78
C SER A 112 27.45 -9.32 -26.76
N THR A 113 27.75 -8.11 -26.29
CA THR A 113 27.95 -6.95 -27.16
C THR A 113 29.13 -6.14 -26.65
N LEU A 114 30.21 -6.11 -27.45
CA LEU A 114 31.27 -5.13 -27.30
C LEU A 114 30.68 -3.76 -27.66
N GLN A 115 30.87 -2.75 -26.81
CA GLN A 115 30.67 -1.37 -27.21
C GLN A 115 31.64 -1.01 -28.36
N PRO A 116 31.41 0.09 -29.10
CA PRO A 116 32.31 0.53 -30.15
C PRO A 116 33.77 0.74 -29.71
N ASP A 117 34.01 0.87 -28.39
CA ASP A 117 35.31 0.99 -27.74
C ASP A 117 35.92 -0.36 -27.27
N GLY A 118 35.26 -1.48 -27.54
CA GLY A 118 35.71 -2.82 -27.14
C GLY A 118 35.42 -3.17 -25.68
N SER A 119 34.66 -2.37 -24.94
CA SER A 119 34.27 -2.70 -23.56
C SER A 119 33.05 -3.65 -23.52
N PRO A 120 33.02 -4.65 -22.62
CA PRO A 120 31.88 -5.56 -22.50
C PRO A 120 30.65 -4.83 -21.93
N GLN A 121 29.56 -4.74 -22.72
CA GLN A 121 28.28 -4.24 -22.22
C GLN A 121 27.48 -5.38 -21.57
N PRO A 122 27.13 -5.30 -20.27
CA PRO A 122 26.25 -6.28 -19.65
C PRO A 122 24.85 -6.17 -20.28
N SER A 123 24.25 -7.31 -20.62
CA SER A 123 22.84 -7.35 -21.01
C SER A 123 21.99 -6.82 -19.87
N SER A 124 21.32 -5.69 -20.07
CA SER A 124 20.33 -5.17 -19.12
C SER A 124 18.96 -5.80 -19.43
N SER A 125 18.32 -6.36 -18.42
CA SER A 125 16.93 -6.81 -18.47
C SER A 125 16.23 -6.29 -17.22
N SER A 126 14.91 -6.46 -17.12
CA SER A 126 14.19 -6.18 -15.89
C SER A 126 13.54 -7.45 -15.38
N VAL A 127 13.57 -7.63 -14.07
CA VAL A 127 12.72 -8.61 -13.41
C VAL A 127 11.50 -7.88 -12.89
N CYS A 128 10.33 -8.45 -13.15
CA CYS A 128 9.06 -7.90 -12.71
C CYS A 128 8.27 -8.91 -11.90
N CYS A 129 7.36 -8.37 -11.10
CA CYS A 129 6.50 -9.12 -10.23
C CYS A 129 5.13 -8.43 -10.18
N LYS A 130 4.08 -9.20 -10.48
CA LYS A 130 2.69 -8.72 -10.48
C LYS A 130 2.02 -9.10 -9.16
N GLY A 131 1.27 -8.17 -8.58
CA GLY A 131 0.54 -8.41 -7.34
C GLY A 131 -0.80 -7.68 -7.29
N CYS A 132 -1.57 -7.99 -6.24
CA CYS A 132 -2.84 -7.36 -5.93
C CYS A 132 -2.96 -7.19 -4.41
N VAL A 133 -3.43 -6.02 -3.96
CA VAL A 133 -3.79 -5.78 -2.56
C VAL A 133 -5.20 -5.23 -2.48
N CYS A 134 -6.02 -5.75 -1.56
CA CYS A 134 -7.39 -5.30 -1.37
C CYS A 134 -7.53 -4.47 -0.09
N VAL A 135 -8.43 -3.49 -0.14
CA VAL A 135 -8.66 -2.50 0.90
C VAL A 135 -10.15 -2.49 1.20
N ASP A 136 -10.50 -2.51 2.48
CA ASP A 136 -11.84 -2.19 2.97
C ASP A 136 -11.70 -1.42 4.27
N GLN A 137 -11.70 -0.09 4.19
CA GLN A 137 -11.35 0.77 5.32
C GLN A 137 -12.36 1.90 5.50
N CYS A 138 -12.83 2.09 6.73
CA CYS A 138 -13.73 3.17 7.10
C CYS A 138 -12.95 4.48 7.24
N VAL A 139 -13.25 5.47 6.39
CA VAL A 139 -12.55 6.76 6.36
C VAL A 139 -13.44 7.93 6.77
N GLY A 140 -14.75 7.71 6.88
CA GLY A 140 -15.70 8.72 7.37
C GLY A 140 -16.83 8.07 8.14
N CYS A 141 -17.30 8.76 9.16
CA CYS A 141 -18.51 8.40 9.90
C CYS A 141 -19.25 9.68 10.25
N GLN A 142 -20.52 9.75 9.88
CA GLN A 142 -21.41 10.86 10.22
C GLN A 142 -22.66 10.27 10.88
N LEU A 143 -22.86 10.58 12.15
CA LEU A 143 -24.09 10.25 12.86
C LEU A 143 -25.23 11.05 12.24
N LEU A 144 -26.37 10.39 12.01
CA LEU A 144 -27.56 11.04 11.49
C LEU A 144 -28.41 11.54 12.65
N GLN A 145 -28.79 12.81 12.60
CA GLN A 145 -29.81 13.41 13.48
C GLN A 145 -31.05 13.74 12.63
N CYS A 146 -32.24 13.60 13.23
CA CYS A 146 -33.57 13.87 12.63
C CYS A 146 -33.74 13.33 11.17
N ALA A 147 -33.59 12.00 10.96
CA ALA A 147 -33.87 11.29 9.69
C ALA A 147 -33.15 11.79 8.41
N GLN A 148 -32.07 12.58 8.55
CA GLN A 148 -31.34 13.12 7.40
C GLN A 148 -30.81 12.02 6.45
N PRO A 149 -30.84 12.25 5.12
CA PRO A 149 -30.21 11.36 4.16
C PRO A 149 -28.68 11.44 4.26
N CYS A 150 -28.00 10.39 3.83
CA CYS A 150 -26.54 10.40 3.77
C CYS A 150 -26.03 11.44 2.76
N PRO A 151 -24.88 12.08 3.02
CA PRO A 151 -24.30 13.05 2.10
C PRO A 151 -23.94 12.38 0.77
N GLY A 152 -24.31 13.04 -0.34
CA GLY A 152 -23.99 12.54 -1.68
C GLY A 152 -22.53 12.77 -2.09
N ASP A 153 -21.90 13.83 -1.60
CA ASP A 153 -20.47 14.07 -1.80
C ASP A 153 -19.66 13.24 -0.79
N LEU A 154 -18.88 12.30 -1.30
CA LEU A 154 -18.02 11.43 -0.51
C LEU A 154 -16.59 11.96 -0.40
N GLY A 155 -16.23 13.01 -1.14
CA GLY A 155 -14.87 13.50 -1.27
C GLY A 155 -14.08 12.73 -2.32
N ASN A 156 -12.75 12.73 -2.19
CA ASN A 156 -11.87 11.99 -3.07
C ASN A 156 -10.74 11.30 -2.29
N PHE A 157 -9.94 10.52 -3.00
CA PHE A 157 -8.71 9.97 -2.45
C PHE A 157 -7.57 10.06 -3.47
N THR A 158 -6.35 10.10 -2.98
CA THR A 158 -5.13 9.95 -3.78
C THR A 158 -4.35 8.73 -3.30
N ILE A 159 -3.51 8.17 -4.16
CA ILE A 159 -2.67 7.01 -3.86
C ILE A 159 -1.23 7.34 -4.22
N GLU A 160 -0.32 7.05 -3.31
CA GLU A 160 1.13 7.17 -3.50
C GLU A 160 1.81 5.85 -3.10
N VAL A 161 2.95 5.55 -3.70
CA VAL A 161 3.80 4.42 -3.28
C VAL A 161 4.94 4.95 -2.41
N LYS A 162 5.19 4.33 -1.25
CA LYS A 162 6.25 4.72 -0.30
C LYS A 162 6.98 3.53 0.29
N ASN A 163 8.19 3.79 0.77
CA ASN A 163 9.07 2.83 1.47
C ASN A 163 9.32 1.56 0.65
N GLU A 164 9.57 1.74 -0.65
CA GLU A 164 9.85 0.65 -1.58
C GLU A 164 11.22 0.04 -1.29
N SER A 165 11.29 -1.28 -1.29
CA SER A 165 12.55 -2.00 -1.18
C SER A 165 12.52 -3.33 -1.95
N VAL A 166 13.71 -3.76 -2.38
CA VAL A 166 13.92 -5.04 -3.03
C VAL A 166 15.01 -5.79 -2.29
N CYS A 167 14.71 -7.04 -1.93
CA CYS A 167 15.65 -7.93 -1.26
C CYS A 167 15.81 -9.20 -2.09
N ILE A 168 17.03 -9.73 -2.11
CA ILE A 168 17.33 -11.00 -2.75
C ILE A 168 17.61 -12.05 -1.70
N LYS A 169 16.98 -13.21 -1.84
CA LYS A 169 17.34 -14.42 -1.10
C LYS A 169 17.72 -15.53 -2.08
N THR A 170 18.94 -16.03 -1.95
CA THR A 170 19.38 -17.21 -2.70
C THR A 170 18.61 -18.42 -2.18
N CYS A 171 18.04 -19.23 -3.08
CA CYS A 171 17.37 -20.47 -2.71
C CYS A 171 18.26 -21.66 -3.07
N GLU A 172 18.29 -22.65 -2.19
CA GLU A 172 18.81 -23.96 -2.57
C GLU A 172 17.88 -24.57 -3.62
N PRO A 173 18.42 -25.25 -4.64
CA PRO A 173 17.60 -25.90 -5.64
C PRO A 173 16.68 -26.93 -4.97
N CYS A 174 15.39 -26.92 -5.32
CA CYS A 174 14.47 -27.97 -4.91
C CYS A 174 15.03 -29.33 -5.38
N SER A 175 15.09 -30.30 -4.48
CA SER A 175 15.60 -31.64 -4.78
C SER A 175 14.84 -32.24 -5.97
N GLY A 176 15.51 -32.39 -7.12
CA GLY A 176 14.99 -33.14 -8.26
C GLY A 176 14.73 -32.38 -9.57
N SER A 177 14.91 -31.06 -9.66
CA SER A 177 14.70 -30.32 -10.92
C SER A 177 15.92 -29.46 -11.32
N SER A 178 16.80 -30.02 -12.16
CA SER A 178 17.96 -29.32 -12.71
C SER A 178 17.67 -28.77 -14.11
N ALA A 179 17.11 -27.56 -14.17
CA ALA A 179 17.28 -26.69 -15.33
C ALA A 179 18.23 -25.51 -15.01
N TYR A 180 18.29 -25.08 -13.73
CA TYR A 180 19.21 -24.05 -13.26
C TYR A 180 19.72 -24.41 -11.85
N PRO A 181 21.03 -24.69 -11.66
CA PRO A 181 21.57 -25.15 -10.38
C PRO A 181 21.56 -24.07 -9.27
N THR A 182 21.28 -22.81 -9.63
CA THR A 182 21.12 -21.69 -8.68
C THR A 182 20.00 -20.79 -9.16
N SER A 183 18.99 -20.56 -8.32
CA SER A 183 17.92 -19.57 -8.54
C SER A 183 17.89 -18.61 -7.35
N GLN A 184 17.58 -17.35 -7.63
CA GLN A 184 17.46 -16.32 -6.61
C GLN A 184 16.00 -15.86 -6.55
N MET A 185 15.45 -15.78 -5.34
CA MET A 185 14.18 -15.11 -5.10
C MET A 185 14.42 -13.61 -4.98
N VAL A 186 13.67 -12.83 -5.75
CA VAL A 186 13.62 -11.38 -5.65
C VAL A 186 12.29 -11.02 -5.00
N LYS A 187 12.37 -10.40 -3.82
CA LYS A 187 11.21 -9.95 -3.04
C LYS A 187 11.10 -8.43 -3.14
N PHE A 188 9.97 -7.96 -3.66
CA PHE A 188 9.60 -6.55 -3.66
C PHE A 188 8.65 -6.28 -2.49
N THR A 189 8.89 -5.18 -1.79
CA THR A 189 8.00 -4.70 -0.73
C THR A 189 7.84 -3.19 -0.79
N GLY A 190 6.74 -2.70 -0.24
CA GLY A 190 6.47 -1.27 -0.10
C GLY A 190 5.08 -1.04 0.46
N ASN A 191 4.62 0.20 0.40
CA ASN A 191 3.31 0.59 0.91
C ASN A 191 2.56 1.46 -0.11
N PHE A 192 1.30 1.14 -0.35
CA PHE A 192 0.36 2.10 -0.91
C PHE A 192 -0.16 2.99 0.22
N VAL A 193 0.08 4.30 0.11
CA VAL A 193 -0.45 5.31 1.02
C VAL A 193 -1.64 5.97 0.36
N ILE A 194 -2.82 5.63 0.84
CA ILE A 194 -4.09 6.16 0.34
C ILE A 194 -4.49 7.33 1.24
N THR A 195 -4.57 8.53 0.67
CA THR A 195 -4.99 9.73 1.40
C THR A 195 -6.41 10.09 1.02
N TYR A 196 -7.34 9.90 1.96
CA TYR A 196 -8.73 10.35 1.84
C TYR A 196 -8.81 11.85 2.12
N ASN A 197 -9.37 12.61 1.16
CA ASN A 197 -9.70 14.01 1.32
C ASN A 197 -11.22 14.13 1.41
N PRO A 198 -11.76 14.45 2.59
CA PRO A 198 -13.19 14.62 2.77
C PRO A 198 -13.71 15.84 1.99
N PRO A 199 -15.03 15.86 1.69
CA PRO A 199 -15.69 17.01 1.08
C PRO A 199 -15.37 18.32 1.79
N LYS A 200 -15.09 19.37 1.02
CA LYS A 200 -15.08 20.75 1.53
C LYS A 200 -16.51 21.25 1.65
N THR A 201 -17.31 20.66 2.53
CA THR A 201 -18.65 21.21 2.80
C THR A 201 -18.56 22.13 4.02
N PRO A 202 -19.12 23.36 3.97
CA PRO A 202 -19.24 24.20 5.16
C PRO A 202 -19.94 23.39 6.26
N ALA A 203 -19.53 23.56 7.51
CA ALA A 203 -20.30 23.01 8.62
C ALA A 203 -21.76 23.47 8.43
N PRO A 204 -22.75 22.55 8.36
CA PRO A 204 -24.14 22.98 8.38
C PRO A 204 -24.34 23.82 9.65
N PRO A 205 -25.11 24.93 9.58
CA PRO A 205 -25.47 25.66 10.79
C PRO A 205 -26.08 24.65 11.77
N ILE A 206 -25.66 24.74 13.05
CA ILE A 206 -26.15 23.90 14.14
C ILE A 206 -27.68 23.90 14.05
N PRO A 207 -28.34 22.79 13.71
CA PRO A 207 -29.79 22.77 13.72
C PRO A 207 -30.25 22.83 15.17
N SER A 208 -31.26 23.63 15.44
CA SER A 208 -32.00 23.61 16.69
C SER A 208 -32.37 22.17 17.06
N PRO A 209 -32.42 21.81 18.37
CA PRO A 209 -32.88 20.50 18.80
C PRO A 209 -34.23 20.21 18.13
N CYS A 210 -34.41 19.00 17.57
CA CYS A 210 -35.61 18.63 16.83
C CYS A 210 -36.83 19.07 17.68
N GLY A 211 -37.59 20.06 17.21
CA GLY A 211 -38.75 20.58 17.93
C GLY A 211 -39.88 19.56 17.86
N ASP A 212 -40.62 19.44 18.96
CA ASP A 212 -41.85 18.64 19.07
C ASP A 212 -42.89 18.98 17.99
#